data_AF-B4MW43-F1
#
_entry.id   AF-B4MW43-F1
#
_cell.length_a   1.000
_cell.length_b   1.000
_cell.length_c   1.000
_cell.angle_alpha   90.00
_cell.angle_beta   90.00
_cell.angle_gamma   90.00
#
_symmetry.space_group_name_H-M   'P 1'
#
loop_
_entity.id
_entity.type
_entity.pdbx_description
1 polymer ?
#
loop_
_entity_poly.entity_id
_entity_poly.type
_entity_poly.pdbx_seq_one_letter_code
_entity_poly.pdbx_strand_id
1 'polypeptide(L)'
;MFLDAFGVPKEVTADNLREYPYDLHGTMLLTSSDFEVYIPPRWHGTIYSTEDVLDSYRRRFNPNSTLLTFHALQPYEPELICCERCVLEITALPAGQSLHSESDVVVFLLKLTVSDKNVLITKELGNELNFFPHSHHYHLRIIDEGIDIVYVDDKIYHGTPSINYQHQRVYNMVSKLQPFQVMSLSGRTLPDVLRNLCRKQQNYKKNN
;
A
#
# COMPACT_ATOMS: atom_id res chain seq x y z
N MET A 1 7.41 -2.16 0.55
CA MET A 1 6.66 -2.75 1.68
C MET A 1 6.33 -4.19 1.34
N PHE A 2 6.29 -5.08 2.32
CA PHE A 2 6.10 -6.51 2.08
C PHE A 2 4.66 -6.93 2.33
N LEU A 3 4.24 -8.03 1.72
CA LEU A 3 3.02 -8.74 2.08
C LEU A 3 3.40 -10.01 2.84
N ASP A 4 2.76 -10.24 3.99
CA ASP A 4 2.96 -11.46 4.75
C ASP A 4 2.27 -12.68 4.10
N ALA A 5 2.33 -13.83 4.77
CA ALA A 5 1.73 -15.08 4.31
C ALA A 5 0.24 -14.97 3.97
N PHE A 6 -0.47 -14.01 4.58
CA PHE A 6 -1.91 -13.79 4.44
C PHE A 6 -2.24 -12.54 3.61
N GLY A 7 -1.25 -11.97 2.90
CA GLY A 7 -1.44 -10.79 2.07
C GLY A 7 -1.56 -9.50 2.87
N VAL A 8 -1.24 -9.53 4.18
CA VAL A 8 -1.34 -8.35 5.04
C VAL A 8 -0.10 -7.48 4.83
N PRO A 9 -0.27 -6.17 4.61
CA PRO A 9 0.85 -5.26 4.44
C PRO A 9 1.69 -5.15 5.71
N LYS A 10 3.00 -5.30 5.58
CA LYS A 10 3.96 -5.16 6.68
C LYS A 10 5.18 -4.36 6.25
N GLU A 11 5.54 -3.36 7.04
CA GLU A 11 6.85 -2.73 6.91
C GLU A 11 7.92 -3.60 7.56
N VAL A 12 8.96 -3.96 6.79
CA VAL A 12 10.10 -4.73 7.29
C VAL A 12 11.33 -3.82 7.33
N THR A 13 11.97 -3.78 8.49
CA THR A 13 13.19 -3.03 8.78
C THR A 13 14.19 -3.96 9.46
N ALA A 14 15.44 -3.52 9.61
CA ALA A 14 16.43 -4.28 10.38
C ALA A 14 15.98 -4.55 11.83
N ASP A 15 15.20 -3.66 12.43
CA ASP A 15 14.79 -3.75 13.83
C ASP A 15 13.65 -4.75 14.08
N ASN A 16 12.72 -4.89 13.12
CA ASN A 16 11.53 -5.75 13.27
C ASN A 16 11.62 -7.05 12.46
N LEU A 17 12.78 -7.29 11.87
CA LEU A 17 13.09 -8.39 10.98
C LEU A 17 12.73 -9.78 11.54
N ARG A 18 12.93 -9.99 12.85
CA ARG A 18 12.60 -11.24 13.57
C ARG A 18 11.12 -11.61 13.54
N GLU A 19 10.25 -10.63 13.27
CA GLU A 19 8.80 -10.79 13.27
C GLU A 19 8.25 -11.07 11.86
N TYR A 20 9.11 -11.06 10.85
CA TYR A 20 8.75 -11.37 9.48
C TYR A 20 9.23 -12.79 9.16
N PRO A 21 8.33 -13.78 9.01
CA PRO A 21 8.73 -15.12 8.62
C PRO A 21 9.36 -15.05 7.24
N TYR A 22 10.64 -15.39 7.18
CA TYR A 22 11.42 -15.40 5.95
C TYR A 22 11.09 -16.65 5.15
N ASP A 23 9.99 -16.60 4.41
CA ASP A 23 9.90 -17.51 3.29
C ASP A 23 10.82 -17.01 2.19
N LEU A 24 11.56 -17.94 1.59
CA LEU A 24 12.44 -17.72 0.44
C LEU A 24 11.69 -17.16 -0.78
N HIS A 25 10.37 -16.96 -0.70
CA HIS A 25 9.50 -16.46 -1.75
C HIS A 25 8.53 -15.41 -1.20
N GLY A 26 8.97 -14.14 -1.19
CA GLY A 26 8.15 -13.03 -0.70
C GLY A 26 7.55 -12.17 -1.81
N THR A 27 6.53 -11.42 -1.44
CA THR A 27 5.96 -10.35 -2.28
C THR A 27 6.32 -9.00 -1.68
N MET A 28 6.89 -8.11 -2.50
CA MET A 28 7.16 -6.73 -2.11
C MET A 28 6.48 -5.77 -3.08
N LEU A 29 5.79 -4.77 -2.54
CA LEU A 29 5.20 -3.67 -3.29
C LEU A 29 6.12 -2.45 -3.19
N LEU A 30 6.56 -1.94 -4.35
CA LEU A 30 7.43 -0.78 -4.45
C LEU A 30 6.59 0.45 -4.82
N THR A 31 6.49 1.41 -3.89
CA THR A 31 5.62 2.59 -4.05
C THR A 31 6.29 3.77 -4.75
N SER A 32 7.63 3.83 -4.76
CA SER A 32 8.41 4.86 -5.45
C SER A 32 9.86 4.40 -5.60
N SER A 33 10.64 5.13 -6.40
CA SER A 33 12.09 4.95 -6.56
C SER A 33 12.92 5.98 -5.78
N ASP A 34 12.37 6.59 -4.73
CA ASP A 34 13.05 7.66 -4.00
C ASP A 34 14.17 7.16 -3.09
N PHE A 35 13.97 6.00 -2.50
CA PHE A 35 14.87 5.40 -1.54
C PHE A 35 15.12 3.95 -1.91
N GLU A 36 16.34 3.48 -1.63
CA GLU A 36 16.65 2.07 -1.74
C GLU A 36 15.83 1.30 -0.70
N VAL A 37 15.16 0.24 -1.13
CA VAL A 37 14.36 -0.56 -0.21
C VAL A 37 15.27 -1.47 0.62
N TYR A 38 14.95 -1.61 1.90
CA TYR A 38 15.59 -2.64 2.72
C TYR A 38 15.09 -4.02 2.30
N ILE A 39 16.00 -4.85 1.78
CA ILE A 39 15.73 -6.26 1.47
C ILE A 39 16.28 -7.15 2.59
N PRO A 40 15.44 -7.95 3.26
CA PRO A 40 15.88 -8.89 4.28
C PRO A 40 16.97 -9.86 3.74
N PRO A 41 17.96 -10.26 4.55
CA PRO A 41 18.95 -11.23 4.13
C PRO A 41 18.28 -12.53 3.68
N ARG A 42 18.72 -13.08 2.53
CA ARG A 42 18.16 -14.31 1.91
C ARG A 42 16.71 -14.20 1.45
N TRP A 43 16.12 -13.01 1.45
CA TRP A 43 14.85 -12.80 0.78
C TRP A 43 15.03 -13.04 -0.71
N HIS A 44 14.21 -13.94 -1.27
CA HIS A 44 14.01 -14.02 -2.70
C HIS A 44 12.51 -13.87 -2.94
N GLY A 45 12.16 -13.30 -4.09
CA GLY A 45 10.77 -12.94 -4.32
C GLY A 45 10.61 -11.96 -5.45
N THR A 46 9.38 -11.45 -5.56
CA THR A 46 8.96 -10.56 -6.63
C THR A 46 8.63 -9.19 -6.08
N ILE A 47 9.22 -8.18 -6.72
CA ILE A 47 8.95 -6.76 -6.50
C ILE A 47 7.93 -6.31 -7.54
N TYR A 48 6.76 -5.88 -7.07
CA TYR A 48 5.67 -5.39 -7.89
C TYR A 48 5.59 -3.86 -7.86
N SER A 49 5.45 -3.25 -9.03
CA SER A 49 5.09 -1.83 -9.21
C SER A 49 4.75 -1.58 -10.68
N THR A 50 4.57 -0.32 -11.08
CA THR A 50 4.48 0.06 -12.50
C THR A 50 5.85 -0.02 -13.16
N GLU A 51 5.87 -0.16 -14.50
CA GLU A 51 7.11 -0.23 -15.29
C GLU A 51 8.04 0.97 -15.02
N ASP A 52 7.50 2.19 -15.05
CA ASP A 52 8.25 3.43 -14.81
C ASP A 52 8.96 3.46 -13.46
N VAL A 53 8.27 3.03 -12.39
CA VAL A 53 8.84 2.98 -11.03
C VAL A 53 9.94 1.91 -10.95
N LEU A 54 9.72 0.73 -11.52
CA LEU A 54 10.71 -0.36 -11.50
C LEU A 54 11.97 0.01 -12.28
N ASP A 55 11.81 0.63 -13.45
CA ASP A 55 12.93 1.04 -14.29
C ASP A 55 13.71 2.19 -13.67
N SER A 56 13.03 3.14 -13.03
CA SER A 56 13.67 4.20 -12.26
C SER A 56 14.44 3.63 -11.06
N TYR A 57 13.86 2.68 -10.33
CA TYR A 57 14.52 2.01 -9.22
C TYR A 57 15.78 1.24 -9.66
N ARG A 58 15.68 0.46 -10.75
CA ARG A 58 16.81 -0.31 -11.30
C ARG A 58 17.94 0.59 -11.76
N ARG A 59 17.63 1.67 -12.48
CA ARG A 59 18.63 2.64 -12.94
C ARG A 59 19.35 3.31 -11.78
N ARG A 60 18.63 3.63 -10.70
CA ARG A 60 19.17 4.38 -9.57
C ARG A 60 20.01 3.52 -8.61
N PHE A 61 19.56 2.30 -8.30
CA PHE A 61 20.16 1.47 -7.26
C PHE A 61 20.89 0.23 -7.80
N ASN A 62 20.73 -0.10 -9.08
CA ASN A 62 21.35 -1.26 -9.75
C ASN A 62 21.27 -2.56 -8.90
N PRO A 63 20.05 -2.98 -8.50
CA PRO A 63 19.85 -4.14 -7.65
C PRO A 63 20.29 -5.42 -8.38
N ASN A 64 20.77 -6.42 -7.62
CA ASN A 64 21.21 -7.68 -8.21
C ASN A 64 20.03 -8.45 -8.83
N SER A 65 19.96 -8.47 -10.16
CA SER A 65 18.90 -9.13 -10.94
C SER A 65 18.92 -10.65 -10.85
N THR A 66 20.00 -11.27 -10.35
CA THR A 66 20.03 -12.73 -10.13
C THR A 66 19.30 -13.14 -8.85
N LEU A 67 19.02 -12.19 -7.95
CA LEU A 67 18.40 -12.45 -6.64
C LEU A 67 16.96 -11.91 -6.57
N LEU A 68 16.64 -10.89 -7.35
CA LEU A 68 15.37 -10.17 -7.27
C LEU A 68 14.62 -10.27 -8.59
N THR A 69 13.38 -10.74 -8.51
CA THR A 69 12.43 -10.69 -9.63
C THR A 69 11.64 -9.40 -9.53
N PHE A 70 11.32 -8.81 -10.68
CA PHE A 70 10.51 -7.59 -10.76
C PHE A 70 9.36 -7.85 -11.73
N HIS A 71 8.16 -7.46 -11.35
CA HIS A 71 6.96 -7.63 -12.14
C HIS A 71 6.26 -6.29 -12.31
N ALA A 72 6.17 -5.85 -13.56
CA ALA A 72 5.48 -4.62 -13.93
C ALA A 72 3.97 -4.88 -13.99
N LEU A 73 3.22 -4.17 -13.16
CA LEU A 73 1.77 -4.14 -13.18
C LEU A 73 1.32 -3.04 -14.14
N GLN A 74 0.29 -3.34 -14.94
CA GLN A 74 -0.39 -2.33 -15.72
C GLN A 74 -1.27 -1.47 -14.78
N PRO A 75 -1.17 -0.13 -14.80
CA PRO A 75 -2.02 0.74 -14.00
C PRO A 75 -3.50 0.46 -14.18
N TYR A 76 -4.24 0.41 -13.08
CA TYR A 76 -5.70 0.17 -13.04
C TYR A 76 -6.17 -1.19 -13.58
N GLU A 77 -5.27 -2.09 -13.93
CA GLU A 77 -5.57 -3.47 -14.35
C GLU A 77 -5.27 -4.42 -13.19
N PRO A 78 -6.28 -5.14 -12.65
CA PRO A 78 -6.06 -6.05 -11.54
C PRO A 78 -5.39 -7.36 -11.96
N GLU A 79 -4.46 -7.83 -11.14
CA GLU A 79 -3.79 -9.12 -11.32
C GLU A 79 -3.90 -9.98 -10.07
N LEU A 80 -4.04 -11.30 -10.23
CA LEU A 80 -4.01 -12.23 -9.12
C LEU A 80 -2.58 -12.61 -8.78
N ILE A 81 -2.20 -12.49 -7.51
CA ILE A 81 -0.91 -12.93 -6.99
C ILE A 81 -1.09 -13.89 -5.82
N CYS A 82 -0.12 -14.78 -5.66
CA CYS A 82 -0.10 -15.75 -4.57
C CYS A 82 0.85 -15.28 -3.46
N CYS A 83 0.32 -15.14 -2.25
CA CYS A 83 1.10 -15.23 -1.02
C CYS A 83 1.10 -16.69 -0.53
N GLU A 84 1.93 -17.02 0.47
CA GLU A 84 2.08 -18.40 0.98
C GLU A 84 0.74 -19.07 1.30
N ARG A 85 -0.20 -18.33 1.90
CA ARG A 85 -1.46 -18.86 2.44
C ARG A 85 -2.72 -18.19 1.88
N CYS A 86 -2.57 -17.31 0.89
CA CYS A 86 -3.73 -16.70 0.23
C CYS A 86 -3.43 -16.30 -1.21
N VAL A 87 -4.48 -16.23 -2.02
CA VAL A 87 -4.48 -15.49 -3.29
C VAL A 87 -5.12 -14.14 -3.03
N LEU A 88 -4.54 -13.08 -3.59
CA LEU A 88 -5.12 -11.75 -3.55
C LEU A 88 -5.08 -11.12 -4.93
N GLU A 89 -5.99 -10.21 -5.18
CA GLU A 89 -5.93 -9.35 -6.36
C GLU A 89 -5.16 -8.09 -5.99
N ILE A 90 -4.22 -7.67 -6.84
CA ILE A 90 -3.44 -6.45 -6.69
C ILE A 90 -3.72 -5.51 -7.86
N THR A 91 -3.84 -4.21 -7.58
CA THR A 91 -3.92 -3.17 -8.60
C THR A 91 -3.00 -2.01 -8.23
N ALA A 92 -2.17 -1.59 -9.19
CA ALA A 92 -1.35 -0.40 -9.08
C ALA A 92 -2.17 0.85 -9.45
N LEU A 93 -2.16 1.85 -8.58
CA LEU A 93 -2.85 3.13 -8.77
C LEU A 93 -1.81 4.26 -8.76
N PRO A 94 -1.54 4.90 -9.91
CA PRO A 94 -0.72 6.10 -9.96
C PRO A 94 -1.22 7.18 -8.99
N ALA A 95 -0.28 7.81 -8.29
CA ALA A 95 -0.52 8.85 -7.29
C ALA A 95 0.31 10.12 -7.59
N GLY A 96 0.68 10.31 -8.85
CA GLY A 96 1.52 11.41 -9.32
C GLY A 96 2.97 11.25 -8.86
N GLN A 97 3.63 12.36 -8.52
CA GLN A 97 5.06 12.38 -8.18
C GLN A 97 5.30 12.66 -6.70
N SER A 98 6.46 12.24 -6.19
CA SER A 98 6.90 12.53 -4.83
C SER A 98 6.83 14.03 -4.50
N LEU A 99 6.62 14.36 -3.23
CA LEU A 99 6.70 15.76 -2.78
C LEU A 99 8.12 16.26 -2.61
N HIS A 100 9.11 15.36 -2.67
CA HIS A 100 10.51 15.65 -2.38
C HIS A 100 11.42 15.43 -3.60
N SER A 101 10.88 14.86 -4.68
CA SER A 101 11.60 14.53 -5.91
C SER A 101 10.63 14.49 -7.10
N GLU A 102 11.15 14.20 -8.29
CA GLU A 102 10.36 13.95 -9.50
C GLU A 102 10.02 12.47 -9.69
N SER A 103 10.30 11.60 -8.71
CA SER A 103 9.97 10.17 -8.80
C SER A 103 8.47 9.94 -8.80
N ASP A 104 8.01 9.04 -9.67
CA ASP A 104 6.62 8.60 -9.65
C ASP A 104 6.29 7.84 -8.36
N VAL A 105 5.07 8.06 -7.88
CA VAL A 105 4.50 7.40 -6.71
C VAL A 105 3.28 6.59 -7.13
N VAL A 106 3.22 5.37 -6.61
CA VAL A 106 2.14 4.42 -6.82
C VAL A 106 1.60 3.99 -5.46
N VAL A 107 0.29 3.98 -5.34
CA VAL A 107 -0.42 3.33 -4.23
C VAL A 107 -1.03 2.02 -4.72
N PHE A 108 -1.24 1.08 -3.80
CA PHE A 108 -1.74 -0.25 -4.15
C PHE A 108 -3.11 -0.49 -3.54
N LEU A 109 -4.03 -1.03 -4.33
CA LEU A 109 -5.24 -1.66 -3.81
C LEU A 109 -5.06 -3.17 -3.83
N LEU A 110 -5.37 -3.81 -2.72
CA LEU A 110 -5.46 -5.26 -2.61
C LEU A 110 -6.90 -5.68 -2.35
N LYS A 111 -7.40 -6.67 -3.08
CA LYS A 111 -8.62 -7.40 -2.71
C LYS A 111 -8.24 -8.75 -2.11
N LEU A 112 -8.41 -8.87 -0.80
CA LEU A 112 -8.15 -10.10 -0.06
C LEU A 112 -9.29 -11.10 -0.35
N THR A 113 -9.06 -12.06 -1.25
CA THR A 113 -10.12 -12.97 -1.74
C THR A 113 -10.79 -13.77 -0.62
N VAL A 114 -10.05 -14.13 0.43
CA VAL A 114 -10.54 -14.96 1.55
C VAL A 114 -11.54 -14.20 2.43
N SER A 115 -11.33 -12.90 2.62
CA SER A 115 -12.18 -12.07 3.49
C SER A 115 -13.08 -11.10 2.73
N ASP A 116 -12.97 -11.07 1.41
CA ASP A 116 -13.61 -10.09 0.51
C ASP A 116 -13.42 -8.65 1.01
N LYS A 117 -12.16 -8.29 1.32
CA LYS A 117 -11.79 -6.97 1.83
C LYS A 117 -10.94 -6.20 0.84
N ASN A 118 -11.29 -4.95 0.64
CA ASN A 118 -10.52 -3.97 -0.12
C ASN A 118 -9.58 -3.19 0.80
N VAL A 119 -8.28 -3.35 0.56
CA VAL A 119 -7.20 -2.79 1.34
C VAL A 119 -6.42 -1.80 0.49
N LEU A 120 -6.51 -0.52 0.81
CA LEU A 120 -5.70 0.52 0.18
C LEU A 120 -4.42 0.74 0.97
N ILE A 121 -3.28 0.76 0.29
CA ILE A 121 -1.98 0.92 0.92
C ILE A 121 -1.31 2.20 0.42
N THR A 122 -1.16 3.14 1.34
CA THR A 122 -0.60 4.47 1.08
C THR A 122 0.67 4.64 1.89
N LYS A 123 1.69 3.83 1.58
CA LYS A 123 3.02 3.99 2.18
C LYS A 123 3.60 5.36 1.85
N GLU A 124 3.42 5.79 0.61
CA GLU A 124 3.80 7.10 0.15
C GLU A 124 2.60 7.75 -0.54
N LEU A 125 2.48 9.06 -0.38
CA LEU A 125 1.49 9.87 -1.08
C LEU A 125 2.25 10.84 -1.98
N GLY A 126 2.22 10.59 -3.29
CA GLY A 126 2.66 11.54 -4.31
C GLY A 126 1.72 12.73 -4.35
N ASN A 127 1.94 13.74 -5.19
CA ASN A 127 1.22 15.02 -5.24
C ASN A 127 -0.29 14.89 -5.55
N GLU A 128 -0.74 13.78 -6.12
CA GLU A 128 -2.14 13.49 -6.39
C GLU A 128 -2.78 12.67 -5.26
N LEU A 129 -4.06 12.95 -4.94
CA LEU A 129 -4.85 12.19 -3.95
C LEU A 129 -6.11 11.56 -4.56
N ASN A 130 -6.29 11.68 -5.88
CA ASN A 130 -7.41 11.07 -6.58
C ASN A 130 -6.92 9.86 -7.37
N PHE A 131 -6.86 8.71 -6.70
CA PHE A 131 -6.35 7.47 -7.29
C PHE A 131 -7.36 6.76 -8.20
N PHE A 132 -8.61 7.23 -8.25
CA PHE A 132 -9.70 6.56 -8.96
C PHE A 132 -10.18 7.43 -10.13
N PRO A 133 -9.65 7.22 -11.35
CA PRO A 133 -9.99 8.05 -12.49
C PRO A 133 -11.47 7.90 -12.88
N HIS A 134 -12.21 9.02 -12.88
CA HIS A 134 -13.66 9.05 -13.13
C HIS A 134 -14.09 8.41 -14.47
N SER A 135 -13.21 8.41 -15.47
CA SER A 135 -13.46 7.87 -16.81
C SER A 135 -12.97 6.44 -17.00
N HIS A 136 -12.76 5.68 -15.91
CA HIS A 136 -12.26 4.31 -15.95
C HIS A 136 -13.25 3.34 -15.30
N HIS A 137 -13.38 2.13 -15.84
CA HIS A 137 -14.29 1.10 -15.32
C HIS A 137 -13.99 0.76 -13.85
N TYR A 138 -12.72 0.88 -13.46
CA TYR A 138 -12.26 0.67 -12.09
C TYR A 138 -12.89 1.64 -11.07
N HIS A 139 -13.24 2.87 -11.49
CA HIS A 139 -13.89 3.83 -10.61
C HIS A 139 -15.28 3.35 -10.15
N LEU A 140 -16.05 2.74 -11.06
CA LEU A 140 -17.37 2.19 -10.73
C LEU A 140 -17.26 1.05 -9.72
N ARG A 141 -16.27 0.17 -9.90
CA ARG A 141 -16.01 -0.94 -8.98
C ARG A 141 -15.71 -0.44 -7.57
N ILE A 142 -14.87 0.57 -7.43
CA ILE A 142 -14.50 1.10 -6.10
C ILE A 142 -15.63 1.90 -5.46
N ILE A 143 -16.48 2.56 -6.24
CA ILE A 143 -17.70 3.19 -5.70
C ILE A 143 -18.64 2.15 -5.10
N ASP A 144 -18.79 1.00 -5.77
CA ASP A 144 -19.69 -0.07 -5.33
C ASP A 144 -19.13 -0.86 -4.14
N GLU A 145 -17.88 -1.33 -4.25
CA GLU A 145 -17.26 -2.17 -3.22
C GLU A 145 -16.74 -1.34 -2.03
N GLY A 146 -16.33 -0.10 -2.27
CA GLY A 146 -15.69 0.76 -1.27
C GLY A 146 -14.31 0.28 -0.83
N ILE A 147 -13.72 1.01 0.13
CA ILE A 147 -12.45 0.66 0.78
C ILE A 147 -12.73 0.25 2.23
N ASP A 148 -12.23 -0.90 2.67
CA ASP A 148 -12.45 -1.39 4.03
C ASP A 148 -11.33 -0.95 4.97
N ILE A 149 -10.09 -1.11 4.52
CA ILE A 149 -8.90 -0.83 5.32
C ILE A 149 -7.98 0.09 4.55
N VAL A 150 -7.50 1.15 5.19
CA VAL A 150 -6.42 1.99 4.68
C VAL A 150 -5.19 1.79 5.55
N TYR A 151 -4.08 1.38 4.95
CA TYR A 151 -2.76 1.34 5.59
C TYR A 151 -1.98 2.62 5.29
N VAL A 152 -1.54 3.31 6.34
CA VAL A 152 -0.75 4.55 6.23
C VAL A 152 0.66 4.35 6.77
N ASP A 153 1.65 5.03 6.19
CA ASP A 153 2.99 5.12 6.78
C ASP A 153 2.95 6.02 8.02
N ASP A 154 3.01 5.40 9.19
CA ASP A 154 2.91 6.08 10.47
C ASP A 154 4.17 6.88 10.85
N LYS A 155 5.29 6.72 10.13
CA LYS A 155 6.50 7.52 10.37
C LYS A 155 6.25 9.01 10.25
N ILE A 156 5.30 9.43 9.41
CA ILE A 156 4.94 10.84 9.26
C ILE A 156 4.42 11.43 10.59
N TYR A 157 3.85 10.62 11.48
CA TYR A 157 3.34 11.03 12.80
C TYR A 157 4.41 10.92 13.90
N HIS A 158 5.56 10.34 13.60
CA HIS A 158 6.64 10.09 14.55
C HIS A 158 7.84 10.98 14.19
N GLY A 159 7.81 12.22 14.67
CA GLY A 159 8.81 13.26 14.36
C GLY A 159 8.48 14.60 15.03
N THR A 160 9.00 15.70 14.49
CA THR A 160 8.74 17.05 15.03
C THR A 160 7.23 17.37 15.07
N PRO A 161 6.74 17.96 16.18
CA PRO A 161 5.30 17.99 16.54
C PRO A 161 4.45 19.00 15.75
N SER A 162 4.94 19.60 14.66
CA SER A 162 4.12 20.48 13.84
C SER A 162 3.25 19.66 12.89
N ILE A 163 1.97 20.02 12.77
CA ILE A 163 1.06 19.49 11.75
C ILE A 163 1.77 19.57 10.40
N ASN A 164 2.19 18.43 9.89
CA ASN A 164 2.91 18.34 8.64
C ASN A 164 1.89 18.36 7.50
N TYR A 165 2.22 18.97 6.38
CA TYR A 165 1.43 18.91 5.14
C TYR A 165 0.96 17.48 4.84
N GLN A 166 1.81 16.48 5.07
CA GLN A 166 1.46 15.06 4.91
C GLN A 166 0.30 14.60 5.83
N HIS A 167 0.19 15.12 7.06
CA HIS A 167 -0.93 14.78 7.96
C HIS A 167 -2.26 15.24 7.39
N GLN A 168 -2.30 16.44 6.81
CA GLN A 168 -3.50 17.00 6.20
C GLN A 168 -3.91 16.19 4.97
N ARG A 169 -2.94 15.69 4.20
CA ARG A 169 -3.20 14.85 3.02
C ARG A 169 -3.81 13.51 3.40
N VAL A 170 -3.24 12.83 4.40
CA VAL A 170 -3.82 11.59 4.95
C VAL A 170 -5.23 11.87 5.49
N TYR A 171 -5.42 12.95 6.26
CA TYR A 171 -6.73 13.33 6.79
C TYR A 171 -7.75 13.53 5.66
N ASN A 172 -7.40 14.28 4.62
CA ASN A 172 -8.28 14.55 3.47
C ASN A 172 -8.58 13.31 2.64
N MET A 173 -7.62 12.40 2.51
CA MET A 173 -7.83 11.13 1.83
C MET A 173 -8.78 10.24 2.62
N VAL A 174 -8.51 10.03 3.91
CA VAL A 174 -9.35 9.19 4.78
C VAL A 174 -10.77 9.77 4.90
N SER A 175 -10.93 11.09 5.01
CA SER A 175 -12.24 11.73 5.12
C SER A 175 -13.09 11.57 3.86
N LYS A 176 -12.46 11.48 2.67
CA LYS A 176 -13.13 11.22 1.39
C LYS A 176 -13.46 9.74 1.19
N LEU A 177 -12.54 8.84 1.55
CA LEU A 177 -12.72 7.39 1.35
C LEU A 177 -13.64 6.76 2.39
N GLN A 178 -13.64 7.31 3.62
CA GLN A 178 -14.41 6.81 4.76
C GLN A 178 -14.29 5.28 4.93
N PRO A 179 -13.07 4.74 5.11
CA PRO A 179 -12.89 3.30 5.27
C PRO A 179 -13.54 2.77 6.56
N PHE A 180 -13.68 1.45 6.72
CA PHE A 180 -14.07 0.89 8.02
C PHE A 180 -12.97 1.04 9.07
N GLN A 181 -11.71 0.97 8.65
CA GLN A 181 -10.56 1.07 9.54
C GLN A 181 -9.36 1.74 8.86
N VAL A 182 -8.57 2.46 9.64
CA VAL A 182 -7.22 2.91 9.26
C VAL A 182 -6.21 2.21 10.17
N MET A 183 -5.15 1.68 9.56
CA MET A 183 -4.08 0.93 10.22
C MET A 183 -2.71 1.50 9.87
N SER A 184 -1.75 1.36 10.77
CA SER A 184 -0.35 1.72 10.54
C SER A 184 0.39 0.58 9.86
N LEU A 185 1.36 0.92 9.01
CA LEU A 185 2.24 -0.08 8.39
C LEU A 185 3.25 -0.69 9.38
N SER A 186 3.64 0.05 10.41
CA SER A 186 4.53 -0.46 11.47
C SER A 186 3.81 -1.17 12.62
N GLY A 187 2.48 -1.12 12.66
CA GLY A 187 1.66 -1.63 13.77
C GLY A 187 1.52 -0.69 14.97
N ARG A 188 2.11 0.51 14.93
CA ARG A 188 1.98 1.55 15.97
C ARG A 188 0.61 2.20 16.02
N THR A 189 0.28 2.82 17.14
CA THR A 189 -0.98 3.55 17.30
C THR A 189 -0.99 4.83 16.45
N LEU A 190 -2.00 4.96 15.60
CA LEU A 190 -2.29 6.18 14.84
C LEU A 190 -3.10 7.18 15.67
N PRO A 191 -3.05 8.49 15.34
CA PRO A 191 -3.90 9.49 15.98
C PRO A 191 -5.39 9.15 15.91
N ASP A 192 -6.10 9.30 17.04
CA ASP A 192 -7.54 8.97 17.14
C ASP A 192 -8.41 9.74 16.14
N VAL A 193 -7.97 10.92 15.73
CA VAL A 193 -8.67 11.74 14.74
C VAL A 193 -8.88 10.97 13.42
N LEU A 194 -7.96 10.09 13.01
CA LEU A 194 -8.13 9.30 11.79
C LEU A 194 -9.22 8.24 11.95
N ARG A 195 -9.34 7.64 13.14
CA ARG A 195 -10.38 6.64 13.44
C ARG A 195 -11.78 7.26 13.43
N ASN A 196 -11.88 8.53 13.85
CA ASN A 196 -13.15 9.26 13.85
C ASN A 196 -13.67 9.59 12.44
N LEU A 197 -12.81 9.50 11.42
CA LEU A 197 -13.19 9.68 10.01
C LEU A 197 -13.72 8.40 9.35
N CYS A 198 -13.49 7.23 9.97
CA CYS A 198 -13.96 5.95 9.45
C CYS A 198 -15.48 5.87 9.46
N ARG A 199 -16.07 5.19 8.47
CA ARG A 199 -17.49 4.87 8.50
C ARG A 199 -17.76 3.85 9.60
N LYS A 200 -18.83 4.07 10.38
CA LYS A 200 -19.27 3.09 11.36
C LYS A 200 -19.83 1.88 10.62
N GLN A 201 -19.48 0.67 11.04
CA GLN A 201 -20.21 -0.52 10.61
C GLN A 201 -21.68 -0.30 10.96
N GLN A 202 -22.54 -0.23 9.94
CA GLN A 202 -23.96 -0.29 10.18
C GLN A 202 -24.24 -1.67 10.77
N ASN A 203 -24.61 -1.72 12.05
CA ASN A 203 -25.22 -2.90 12.62
C ASN A 203 -26.49 -3.17 11.82
N TYR A 204 -26.40 -3.98 10.77
CA TYR A 204 -27.57 -4.66 10.24
C TYR A 204 -28.07 -5.54 11.38
N LYS A 205 -29.03 -5.02 12.15
CA LYS A 205 -29.95 -5.85 12.90
C LYS A 205 -30.48 -6.84 11.88
N LYS A 206 -30.11 -8.11 12.01
CA LYS A 206 -30.83 -9.22 11.39
C LYS A 206 -32.27 -9.16 11.89
N ASN A 207 -33.10 -8.43 11.18
CA ASN A 207 -34.53 -8.59 11.24
C ASN A 207 -34.88 -9.58 10.14
N ASN A 208 -34.95 -10.86 10.53
CA ASN A 208 -35.99 -11.83 10.19
C ASN A 208 -35.55 -13.22 10.66
#